data_AF-A0A5M5U0Q5-F1
#
_entry.id   AF-A0A5M5U0Q5-F1
#
_cell.length_a   1.000
_cell.length_b   1.000
_cell.length_c   1.000
_cell.angle_alpha   90.00
_cell.angle_beta   90.00
_cell.angle_gamma   90.00
#
_symmetry.space_group_name_H-M   'P 1'
#
loop_
_entity.id
_entity.type
_entity.pdbx_description
1 polymer ?
#
loop_
_entity_poly.entity_id
_entity_poly.type
_entity_poly.pdbx_seq_one_letter_code
_entity_poly.pdbx_strand_id
1 'polypeptide(L)'
;MIGFHSRHCRLCIAIVPLCSALRCFCDCKVKHIILTGGTDTARSIAKAIPATPLSAETGGKNVIILTASGDRDHTIMNIVISVFGNAGQKCSACSLLLVERSVYEDKNFQKKLIDVATSMKAGSVWNPGNVVGPMITNKK
;
A
#
# COMPACT_ATOMS: atom_id res chain seq x y z
N MET A 1 24.13 -21.62 7.46
CA MET A 1 24.24 -20.64 6.35
C MET A 1 23.29 -21.14 5.26
N ILE A 2 22.21 -20.40 4.96
CA ILE A 2 21.18 -20.86 4.01
C ILE A 2 21.70 -20.57 2.59
N GLY A 3 22.21 -21.59 1.90
CA GLY A 3 22.80 -21.44 0.56
C GLY A 3 21.76 -21.59 -0.54
N PHE A 4 21.42 -20.51 -1.24
CA PHE A 4 20.63 -20.58 -2.48
C PHE A 4 21.56 -20.89 -3.66
N HIS A 5 21.34 -22.02 -4.34
CA HIS A 5 22.11 -22.40 -5.52
C HIS A 5 21.48 -21.77 -6.79
N SER A 6 22.29 -21.26 -7.71
CA SER A 6 21.86 -20.46 -8.88
C SER A 6 20.90 -21.17 -9.86
N ARG A 7 20.74 -22.49 -9.74
CA ARG A 7 19.73 -23.27 -10.48
C ARG A 7 18.32 -23.21 -9.87
N HIS A 8 18.20 -22.84 -8.59
CA HIS A 8 16.93 -22.84 -7.85
C HIS A 8 16.26 -21.46 -7.81
N CYS A 9 17.03 -20.38 -7.97
CA CYS A 9 16.50 -19.02 -8.02
C CYS A 9 17.16 -18.27 -9.19
N ARG A 10 16.34 -17.75 -10.10
CA ARG A 10 16.77 -16.91 -11.22
C ARG A 10 16.07 -15.56 -11.12
N LEU A 11 16.84 -14.49 -11.24
CA LEU A 11 16.31 -13.13 -11.33
C LEU A 11 16.05 -12.79 -12.80
N CYS A 12 14.81 -12.45 -13.12
CA CYS A 12 14.42 -11.92 -14.42
C CYS A 12 13.92 -10.49 -14.23
N ILE A 13 14.60 -9.52 -14.86
CA ILE A 13 14.17 -8.12 -14.87
C ILE A 13 13.52 -7.83 -16.22
N ALA A 14 12.27 -7.38 -16.20
CA ALA A 14 11.54 -7.03 -17.41
C ALA A 14 10.78 -5.72 -17.19
N ILE A 15 10.93 -4.78 -18.11
CA ILE A 15 10.10 -3.57 -18.21
C ILE A 15 9.28 -3.73 -19.48
N VAL A 16 8.13 -4.39 -19.35
CA VAL A 16 7.32 -4.79 -20.51
C VAL A 16 5.83 -4.49 -20.27
N PRO A 17 5.05 -4.25 -21.34
CA PRO A 17 3.60 -4.21 -21.24
C PRO A 17 3.06 -5.53 -20.65
N LEU A 18 1.95 -5.45 -19.89
CA LEU A 18 1.38 -6.61 -19.20
C LEU A 18 1.12 -7.80 -20.15
N CYS A 19 0.68 -7.53 -21.39
CA CYS A 19 0.44 -8.54 -22.41
C CYS A 19 1.71 -9.33 -22.79
N SER A 20 2.87 -8.68 -22.81
CA SER A 20 4.16 -9.31 -23.08
C SER A 20 4.70 -10.06 -21.86
N ALA A 21 4.45 -9.57 -20.64
CA ALA A 21 4.77 -10.30 -19.40
C ALA A 21 4.01 -11.63 -19.30
N LEU A 22 2.74 -11.64 -19.71
CA LEU A 22 1.87 -12.83 -19.71
C LEU A 22 2.44 -13.98 -20.54
N ARG A 23 3.11 -13.70 -21.67
CA ARG A 23 3.77 -14.75 -22.47
C ARG A 23 4.86 -15.49 -21.71
N CYS A 24 5.56 -14.81 -20.79
CA CYS A 24 6.57 -15.44 -19.94
C CYS A 24 5.92 -16.38 -18.89
N PHE A 25 4.72 -16.05 -18.44
CA PHE A 25 3.97 -16.86 -17.47
C PHE A 25 3.25 -18.05 -18.10
N CYS A 26 3.00 -18.06 -19.41
CA CYS A 26 2.36 -19.16 -20.13
C CYS A 26 3.28 -20.37 -20.38
N ASP A 27 4.54 -20.35 -19.94
CA ASP A 27 5.40 -21.53 -19.99
C ASP A 27 4.85 -22.63 -19.05
N CYS A 28 4.64 -23.83 -19.59
CA CYS A 28 4.12 -25.00 -18.85
C CYS A 28 5.01 -25.43 -17.66
N LYS A 29 6.22 -24.86 -17.58
CA LYS A 29 7.16 -25.03 -16.46
C LYS A 29 6.81 -24.19 -15.24
N VAL A 30 6.03 -23.10 -15.38
CA VAL A 30 5.61 -22.28 -14.23
C VAL A 30 4.47 -23.00 -13.51
N LYS A 31 4.75 -23.48 -12.28
CA LYS A 31 3.77 -24.23 -11.48
C LYS A 31 2.94 -23.37 -10.54
N HIS A 32 3.39 -22.15 -10.25
CA HIS A 32 2.71 -21.23 -9.33
C HIS A 32 3.17 -19.80 -9.60
N ILE A 33 2.26 -18.84 -9.45
CA ILE A 33 2.54 -17.40 -9.60
C ILE A 33 2.26 -16.73 -8.26
N ILE A 34 3.21 -15.93 -7.77
CA ILE A 34 3.04 -15.05 -6.61
C ILE A 34 3.12 -13.61 -7.12
N LEU A 35 2.08 -12.83 -6.88
CA LEU A 35 1.98 -11.44 -7.30
C LEU A 35 1.74 -10.53 -6.09
N THR A 36 2.47 -9.41 -6.04
CA THR A 36 2.09 -8.25 -5.24
C THR A 36 1.93 -7.05 -6.17
N GLY A 37 0.71 -6.49 -6.25
CA GLY A 37 0.44 -5.42 -7.21
C GLY A 37 -1.04 -5.05 -7.38
N GLY A 38 -1.38 -4.50 -8.55
CA GLY A 38 -2.74 -4.04 -8.84
C GLY A 38 -3.76 -5.18 -8.98
N THR A 39 -4.97 -4.95 -8.49
CA THR A 39 -6.10 -5.90 -8.61
C THR A 39 -6.43 -6.21 -10.08
N ASP A 40 -6.35 -5.21 -10.95
CA ASP A 40 -6.58 -5.38 -12.40
C ASP A 40 -5.52 -6.27 -13.05
N THR A 41 -4.27 -6.16 -12.60
CA THR A 41 -3.17 -7.03 -13.03
C THR A 41 -3.42 -8.47 -12.61
N ALA A 42 -3.77 -8.69 -11.34
CA ALA A 42 -4.10 -10.02 -10.83
C ALA A 42 -5.25 -10.66 -11.63
N ARG A 43 -6.32 -9.89 -11.88
CA ARG A 43 -7.46 -10.33 -12.69
C ARG A 43 -7.07 -10.66 -14.13
N SER A 44 -6.18 -9.87 -14.73
CA SER A 44 -5.70 -10.10 -16.08
C SER A 44 -4.87 -11.39 -16.19
N ILE A 45 -4.01 -11.66 -15.20
CA ILE A 45 -3.23 -12.91 -15.12
C ILE A 45 -4.16 -14.12 -14.96
N ALA A 46 -5.09 -14.06 -14.01
CA ALA A 46 -6.04 -15.15 -13.76
C ALA A 46 -6.87 -15.50 -15.00
N LYS A 47 -7.27 -14.50 -15.81
CA LYS A 47 -7.97 -14.71 -17.07
C LYS A 47 -7.10 -15.31 -18.16
N ALA A 48 -5.84 -14.86 -18.27
CA ALA A 48 -4.95 -15.31 -19.32
C ALA A 48 -4.41 -16.73 -19.08
N ILE A 49 -4.25 -17.13 -17.82
CA ILE A 49 -3.59 -18.39 -17.43
C ILE A 49 -4.37 -19.10 -16.32
N PRO A 50 -5.61 -19.54 -16.58
CA PRO A 50 -6.50 -20.07 -15.55
C PRO A 50 -6.02 -21.40 -14.94
N ALA A 51 -5.15 -22.14 -15.63
CA ALA A 51 -4.65 -23.43 -15.18
C ALA A 51 -3.51 -23.33 -14.15
N THR A 52 -2.85 -22.17 -14.03
CA THR A 52 -1.72 -21.99 -13.12
C THR A 52 -2.20 -21.33 -11.83
N PRO A 53 -2.00 -21.94 -10.66
CA PRO A 53 -2.35 -21.33 -9.38
C PRO A 53 -1.70 -19.95 -9.18
N LEU A 54 -2.50 -19.00 -8.70
CA LEU A 54 -2.11 -17.60 -8.45
C LEU A 54 -2.42 -17.22 -7.00
N SER A 55 -1.37 -16.84 -6.26
CA SER A 55 -1.51 -16.12 -4.99
C SER A 55 -1.22 -14.64 -5.24
N ALA A 56 -2.22 -13.78 -5.06
CA ALA A 56 -2.12 -12.37 -5.38
C ALA A 56 -2.46 -11.48 -4.18
N GLU A 57 -1.46 -10.76 -3.68
CA GLU A 57 -1.60 -9.69 -2.70
C GLU A 57 -1.88 -8.38 -3.43
N THR A 58 -3.12 -7.89 -3.32
CA THR A 58 -3.60 -6.74 -4.08
C THR A 58 -3.87 -5.52 -3.21
N GLY A 59 -4.48 -4.47 -3.77
CA GLY A 59 -4.83 -3.26 -3.02
C GLY A 59 -5.83 -3.53 -1.89
N GLY A 60 -5.84 -2.62 -0.89
CA GLY A 60 -6.75 -2.64 0.24
C GLY A 60 -7.35 -1.26 0.50
N LYS A 61 -8.58 -1.22 1.04
CA LYS A 61 -9.24 0.01 1.51
C LYS A 61 -9.36 -0.08 3.03
N ASN A 62 -8.26 0.19 3.73
CA ASN A 62 -8.18 0.00 5.17
C ASN A 62 -8.86 1.16 5.91
N VAL A 63 -9.46 0.82 7.06
CA VAL A 63 -10.31 1.72 7.84
C VAL A 63 -9.84 1.74 9.29
N ILE A 64 -9.79 2.94 9.89
CA ILE A 64 -9.73 3.11 11.34
C ILE A 64 -11.11 3.56 11.82
N ILE A 65 -11.61 2.96 12.90
CA ILE A 65 -12.91 3.30 13.50
C ILE A 65 -12.66 3.89 14.88
N LEU A 66 -13.17 5.10 15.13
CA LEU A 66 -13.07 5.81 16.41
C LEU A 66 -14.46 6.05 17.00
N THR A 67 -14.73 5.40 18.14
CA THR A 67 -15.95 5.58 18.94
C THR A 67 -15.76 6.69 19.97
N ALA A 68 -16.85 7.14 20.60
CA ALA A 68 -16.80 8.17 21.65
C ALA A 68 -15.94 7.79 22.87
N SER A 69 -15.79 6.48 23.14
CA SER A 69 -14.97 5.95 24.22
C SER A 69 -13.48 5.84 23.86
N GLY A 70 -13.10 6.09 22.61
CA GLY A 70 -11.72 5.98 22.16
C GLY A 70 -10.87 7.18 22.58
N ASP A 71 -9.59 6.91 22.84
CA ASP A 71 -8.60 7.97 23.08
C ASP A 71 -8.37 8.75 21.78
N ARG A 72 -8.80 10.01 21.78
CA ARG A 72 -8.77 10.88 20.61
C ARG A 72 -7.34 11.25 20.22
N ASP A 73 -6.48 11.56 21.19
CA ASP A 73 -5.13 12.03 20.92
C ASP A 73 -4.25 10.87 20.43
N HIS A 74 -4.35 9.71 21.07
CA HIS A 74 -3.66 8.51 20.60
C HIS A 74 -4.16 8.08 19.21
N THR A 75 -5.47 8.22 18.95
CA THR A 75 -6.03 7.90 17.64
C THR A 75 -5.51 8.83 16.55
N ILE A 76 -5.43 10.15 16.80
CA ILE A 76 -4.87 11.12 15.84
C ILE A 76 -3.44 10.71 15.45
N MET A 77 -2.60 10.36 16.41
CA MET A 77 -1.22 9.94 16.13
C MET A 77 -1.17 8.68 15.24
N ASN A 78 -1.99 7.69 15.55
CA ASN A 78 -2.06 6.45 14.75
C ASN A 78 -2.61 6.68 13.34
N ILE A 79 -3.61 7.56 13.18
CA ILE A 79 -4.16 7.93 11.87
C ILE A 79 -3.05 8.54 11.02
N VAL A 80 -2.33 9.52 11.55
CA VAL A 80 -1.31 10.27 10.81
C VAL A 80 -0.19 9.35 10.31
N ILE A 81 0.31 8.46 11.18
CA ILE A 81 1.33 7.47 10.80
C ILE A 81 0.79 6.48 9.76
N SER A 82 -0.47 6.07 9.91
CA SER A 82 -1.09 5.08 9.02
C SER A 82 -1.39 5.64 7.63
N VAL A 83 -1.82 6.90 7.55
CA VAL A 83 -2.17 7.60 6.30
C VAL A 83 -0.92 8.10 5.58
N PHE A 84 -0.03 8.83 6.28
CA PHE A 84 1.07 9.55 5.64
C PHE A 84 2.40 8.79 5.65
N GLY A 85 2.52 7.72 6.44
CA GLY A 85 3.71 6.87 6.42
C GLY A 85 3.97 6.31 5.01
N ASN A 86 5.21 6.42 4.52
CA ASN A 86 5.59 6.13 3.13
C ASN A 86 4.76 6.90 2.08
N ALA A 87 4.31 8.11 2.41
CA ALA A 87 3.39 8.91 1.60
C ALA A 87 2.08 8.17 1.26
N GLY A 88 1.61 7.28 2.14
CA GLY A 88 0.41 6.47 1.93
C GLY A 88 0.59 5.35 0.90
N GLN A 89 1.79 5.13 0.38
CA GLN A 89 2.10 4.08 -0.61
C GLN A 89 2.32 2.73 0.08
N LYS A 90 1.32 2.28 0.84
CA LYS A 90 1.29 0.97 1.49
C LYS A 90 -0.08 0.34 1.22
N CYS A 91 -0.12 -0.96 0.93
CA CYS A 91 -1.38 -1.70 0.84
C CYS A 91 -2.18 -1.68 2.15
N SER A 92 -1.49 -1.50 3.28
CA SER A 92 -2.05 -1.39 4.64
C SER A 92 -2.30 0.06 5.10
N ALA A 93 -2.03 1.08 4.26
CA ALA A 93 -2.26 2.46 4.64
C ALA A 93 -3.74 2.69 4.98
N CYS A 94 -4.00 3.49 6.02
CA CYS A 94 -5.36 3.89 6.34
C CYS A 94 -5.88 4.80 5.24
N SER A 95 -7.05 4.49 4.72
CA SER A 95 -7.66 5.19 3.59
C SER A 95 -9.01 5.80 3.92
N LEU A 96 -9.55 5.50 5.11
CA LEU A 96 -10.82 5.95 5.61
C LEU A 96 -10.79 5.99 7.15
N LEU A 97 -11.23 7.11 7.71
CA LEU A 97 -11.49 7.24 9.13
C LEU A 97 -13.00 7.28 9.34
N LEU A 98 -13.54 6.31 10.06
CA LEU A 98 -14.92 6.33 10.54
C LEU A 98 -14.92 6.84 11.97
N VAL A 99 -15.66 7.91 12.23
CA VAL A 99 -15.76 8.55 13.54
C VAL A 99 -17.20 8.60 13.97
N GLU A 100 -17.44 8.32 15.25
CA GLU A 100 -18.75 8.58 15.85
C GLU A 100 -19.08 10.07 15.77
N ARG A 101 -20.36 10.39 15.54
CA ARG A 101 -20.84 11.75 15.34
C ARG A 101 -20.41 12.69 16.47
N SER A 102 -20.52 12.25 17.72
CA SER A 102 -20.13 13.02 18.91
C SER A 102 -18.64 13.43 18.91
N VAL A 103 -17.76 12.55 18.40
CA VAL A 103 -16.32 12.83 18.25
C VAL A 103 -16.09 13.78 17.08
N TYR A 104 -16.78 13.55 15.96
CA TYR A 104 -16.66 14.42 14.80
C TYR A 104 -17.13 15.84 15.12
N GLU A 105 -18.22 16.02 15.85
CA GLU A 105 -18.77 17.34 16.20
C GLU A 105 -17.90 18.12 17.21
N ASP A 106 -16.97 17.45 17.90
CA ASP A 106 -15.98 18.10 18.76
C ASP A 106 -14.97 18.93 17.94
N LYS A 107 -15.07 20.25 18.07
CA LYS A 107 -14.19 21.22 17.39
C LYS A 107 -12.73 21.09 17.80
N ASN A 108 -12.43 20.67 19.03
CA ASN A 108 -11.06 20.47 19.47
C ASN A 108 -10.42 19.27 18.76
N PHE A 109 -11.18 18.18 18.59
CA PHE A 109 -10.72 17.02 17.82
C PHE A 109 -10.47 17.38 16.36
N GLN A 110 -11.42 18.05 15.69
CA GLN A 110 -11.25 18.51 14.30
C GLN A 110 -10.00 19.38 14.15
N LYS A 111 -9.84 20.37 15.04
CA LYS A 111 -8.70 21.30 15.01
C LYS A 111 -7.37 20.57 15.19
N LYS A 112 -7.25 19.68 16.17
CA LYS A 112 -6.03 18.90 16.41
C LYS A 112 -5.69 18.01 15.21
N LEU A 113 -6.67 17.32 14.64
CA LEU A 113 -6.44 16.45 13.49
C LEU A 113 -5.93 17.24 12.27
N ILE A 114 -6.52 18.41 11.99
CA ILE A 114 -6.08 19.31 10.91
C ILE A 114 -4.67 19.85 11.19
N ASP A 115 -4.40 20.29 12.41
CA ASP A 115 -3.10 20.84 12.80
C ASP A 115 -1.97 19.82 12.62
N VAL A 116 -2.18 18.59 13.10
CA VAL A 116 -1.19 17.52 12.91
C VAL A 116 -1.03 17.16 11.44
N ALA A 117 -2.11 17.07 10.67
CA ALA A 117 -2.03 16.75 9.25
C ALA A 117 -1.30 17.84 8.43
N THR A 118 -1.52 19.10 8.76
CA THR A 118 -0.94 20.25 8.04
C THR A 118 0.49 20.58 8.48
N SER A 119 0.91 20.18 9.69
CA SER A 119 2.27 20.38 10.18
C SER A 119 3.30 19.38 9.62
N MET A 120 2.86 18.34 8.89
CA MET A 120 3.76 17.36 8.30
C MET A 120 4.60 17.96 7.17
N LYS A 121 5.92 17.89 7.31
CA LYS A 121 6.87 18.30 6.27
C LYS A 121 7.04 17.18 5.25
N ALA A 122 6.70 17.47 3.99
CA ALA A 122 6.89 16.57 2.87
C ALA A 122 8.05 17.02 1.99
N GLY A 123 8.85 16.07 1.47
CA GLY A 123 9.91 16.38 0.53
C GLY A 123 10.94 15.27 0.34
N SER A 124 12.15 15.65 -0.06
CA SER A 124 13.28 14.73 -0.25
C SER A 124 13.59 13.94 1.02
N VAL A 125 13.76 12.62 0.87
CA VAL A 125 14.17 11.71 1.95
C VAL A 125 15.57 12.00 2.49
N TRP A 126 16.37 12.77 1.74
CA TRP A 126 17.72 13.19 2.15
C TRP A 126 17.71 14.39 3.10
N ASN A 127 16.56 15.04 3.30
CA ASN A 127 16.39 16.07 4.31
C ASN A 127 15.72 15.46 5.55
N PRO A 128 16.45 15.29 6.67
CA PRO A 128 15.92 14.67 7.89
C PRO A 128 14.70 15.38 8.49
N GLY A 129 14.47 16.65 8.12
CA GLY A 129 13.30 17.41 8.57
C GLY A 129 12.00 17.00 7.88
N ASN A 130 12.05 16.23 6.79
CA ASN A 130 10.87 15.72 6.10
C ASN A 130 10.42 14.39 6.71
N VAL A 131 9.13 14.31 7.04
CA VAL A 131 8.47 13.13 7.61
C VAL A 131 7.63 12.37 6.58
N VAL A 132 7.32 13.01 5.44
CA VAL A 132 6.62 12.40 4.32
C VAL A 132 7.53 12.43 3.07
N GLY A 133 7.86 11.25 2.54
CA GLY A 133 8.68 11.11 1.34
C GLY A 133 7.92 11.42 0.04
N PRO A 134 8.60 11.38 -1.12
CA PRO A 134 7.96 11.58 -2.41
C PRO A 134 7.16 10.34 -2.84
N MET A 135 6.23 10.54 -3.78
CA MET A 135 5.59 9.44 -4.49
C MET A 135 6.57 8.79 -5.49
N ILE A 136 6.35 7.52 -5.81
CA ILE A 136 7.16 6.78 -6.80
C ILE A 136 7.04 7.38 -8.21
N THR A 137 5.91 8.03 -8.52
CA THR A 137 5.66 8.70 -9.79
C THR A 137 4.74 9.91 -9.59
N ASN A 138 4.83 10.88 -10.50
CA ASN A 138 3.97 12.08 -10.53
C ASN A 138 2.81 11.95 -11.52
N LYS A 139 2.65 10.78 -12.17
CA LYS A 139 1.54 10.54 -13.08
C LYS A 139 0.24 10.45 -12.27
N LYS A 140 -0.72 11.29 -12.64
CA LYS A 140 -2.10 11.25 -12.11
C LYS A 140 -2.87 10.12 -12.77
#